data_AF-A0A7S3T6D4-F1
#
_entry.id   AF-A0A7S3T6D4-F1
#
_cell.length_a   1.000
_cell.length_b   1.000
_cell.length_c   1.000
_cell.angle_alpha   90.00
_cell.angle_beta   90.00
_cell.angle_gamma   90.00
#
_symmetry.space_group_name_H-M   'P 1'
#
loop_
_entity.id
_entity.type
_entity.pdbx_description
1 polymer ?
#
loop_
_entity_poly.entity_id
_entity_poly.type
_entity_poly.pdbx_seq_one_letter_code
_entity_poly.pdbx_strand_id
1 'polypeptide(L)'
;ADSAERDLQSEIYFPLPMTPTGERKFRRISHPPGDIHVHHGLKDQRLPAEEFRYGSRAFKGVSAEECMKAGMLMGVAEHKNSVAEMVYESTRREPLGKPTMRGHTIKMLPGA
;
A
#
# COMPACT_ATOMS: atom_id res chain seq x y z
N ALA A 1 26.90 -33.66 56.84
CA ALA A 1 25.87 -34.64 57.24
C ALA A 1 24.67 -34.39 56.35
N ASP A 2 24.11 -35.44 55.76
CA ASP A 2 22.85 -35.31 55.02
C ASP A 2 21.71 -35.06 56.01
N SER A 3 20.89 -34.05 55.71
CA SER A 3 19.77 -33.62 56.53
C SER A 3 18.51 -33.54 55.67
N ALA A 4 17.36 -33.83 56.27
CA ALA A 4 16.07 -33.77 55.58
C ALA A 4 15.78 -32.36 55.01
N GLU A 5 16.28 -31.31 55.67
CA GLU A 5 16.19 -29.93 55.16
C GLU A 5 16.94 -29.77 53.83
N ARG A 6 18.13 -30.36 53.72
CA ARG A 6 18.95 -30.30 52.51
C ARG A 6 18.30 -31.02 51.34
N ASP A 7 17.61 -32.12 51.62
CA ASP A 7 16.86 -32.89 50.61
C ASP A 7 15.61 -32.14 50.14
N LEU A 8 14.90 -31.49 51.07
CA LEU A 8 13.71 -30.69 50.76
C LEU A 8 14.04 -29.39 50.00
N GLN A 9 15.21 -28.80 50.25
CA GLN A 9 15.64 -27.52 49.68
C GLN A 9 16.84 -27.68 48.73
N SER A 10 16.75 -28.67 47.85
CA SER A 10 17.82 -28.98 46.90
C SER A 10 18.22 -27.78 46.02
N GLU A 11 17.29 -26.90 45.67
CA GLU A 11 17.55 -25.68 44.88
C GLU A 11 18.49 -24.68 45.59
N ILE A 12 18.50 -24.64 46.92
CA ILE A 12 19.33 -23.73 47.73
C ILE A 12 20.71 -24.34 48.01
N TYR A 13 20.72 -25.61 48.41
CA TYR A 13 21.95 -26.31 48.80
C TYR A 13 22.71 -26.92 47.61
N PHE A 14 22.04 -27.15 46.48
CA PHE A 14 22.57 -27.72 45.24
C PHE A 14 22.00 -26.97 44.02
N PRO A 15 22.39 -25.70 43.82
CA PRO A 15 21.85 -24.90 42.73
C PRO A 15 22.14 -25.54 41.37
N LEU A 16 21.09 -25.71 40.57
CA LEU A 16 21.21 -26.26 39.23
C LEU A 16 21.97 -25.27 38.33
N PRO A 17 22.95 -25.74 37.53
CA PRO A 17 23.61 -24.87 36.56
C PRO A 17 22.59 -24.38 35.53
N MET A 18 22.71 -23.11 35.14
CA MET A 18 21.88 -22.55 34.08
C MET A 18 22.13 -23.23 32.75
N THR A 19 21.11 -23.31 31.91
CA THR A 19 21.28 -23.80 30.53
C THR A 19 22.20 -22.86 29.75
N PRO A 20 23.20 -23.39 29.01
CA PRO A 20 24.06 -22.61 28.13
C PRO A 20 23.24 -21.81 27.12
N THR A 21 23.61 -20.54 26.89
CA THR A 21 22.81 -19.60 26.10
C THR A 21 22.52 -20.10 24.67
N GLY A 22 23.51 -20.73 24.01
CA GLY A 22 23.34 -21.26 22.66
C GLY A 22 22.40 -22.47 22.56
N GLU A 23 22.24 -23.22 23.65
CA GLU A 23 21.42 -24.43 23.69
C GLU A 23 19.99 -24.17 24.19
N ARG A 24 19.74 -23.01 24.83
CA ARG A 24 18.42 -22.63 25.34
C ARG A 24 17.34 -22.78 24.28
N LYS A 25 17.59 -22.35 23.05
CA LYS A 25 16.60 -22.41 21.96
C LYS A 25 16.08 -23.81 21.63
N PHE A 26 16.83 -24.86 21.95
CA PHE A 26 16.45 -26.26 21.72
C PHE A 26 15.83 -26.94 22.95
N ARG A 27 15.92 -26.31 24.13
CA ARG A 27 15.49 -26.92 25.39
C ARG A 27 13.99 -26.72 25.57
N ARG A 28 13.25 -27.83 25.72
CA ARG A 28 11.79 -27.88 25.90
C ARG A 28 11.24 -27.00 27.05
N ILE A 29 12.00 -26.85 28.14
CA ILE A 29 11.57 -26.20 29.38
C ILE A 29 12.11 -24.75 29.47
N SER A 30 12.89 -24.28 28.49
CA SER A 30 13.56 -22.97 28.54
C SER A 30 12.65 -21.77 28.29
N HIS A 31 11.32 -21.96 28.33
CA HIS A 31 10.36 -20.95 27.91
C HIS A 31 9.75 -20.33 29.16
N PRO A 32 10.27 -19.18 29.62
CA PRO A 32 9.67 -18.49 30.75
C PRO A 32 8.23 -18.09 30.42
N PRO A 33 7.38 -17.96 31.44
CA PRO A 33 6.03 -17.46 31.24
C PRO A 33 6.06 -16.07 30.60
N GLY A 34 5.26 -15.88 29.55
CA GLY A 34 5.19 -14.62 28.78
C GLY A 34 5.97 -14.64 27.46
N ASP A 35 6.82 -15.65 27.22
CA ASP A 35 7.55 -15.77 25.96
C ASP A 35 6.68 -16.32 24.81
N ILE A 36 6.87 -15.74 23.62
CA ILE A 36 6.27 -16.27 22.40
C ILE A 36 6.98 -17.58 22.04
N HIS A 37 6.21 -18.67 21.97
CA HIS A 37 6.70 -19.96 21.51
C HIS A 37 6.84 -19.93 19.98
N VAL A 38 8.08 -20.07 19.50
CA VAL A 38 8.42 -20.15 18.08
C VAL A 38 9.33 -21.34 17.85
N HIS A 39 9.30 -21.87 16.63
CA HIS A 39 10.17 -22.97 16.22
C HIS A 39 11.66 -22.62 16.41
N HIS A 40 12.51 -23.63 16.66
CA HIS A 40 13.94 -23.43 16.96
C HIS A 40 14.68 -22.60 15.90
N GLY A 41 14.35 -22.81 14.62
CA GLY A 41 14.93 -22.06 13.50
C GLY A 41 14.44 -20.60 13.37
N LEU A 42 13.38 -20.22 14.08
CA LEU A 42 12.79 -18.87 14.05
C LEU A 42 13.12 -18.05 15.30
N LYS A 43 13.74 -18.63 16.33
CA LYS A 43 14.11 -17.93 17.57
C LYS A 43 15.08 -16.76 17.34
N ASP A 44 15.92 -16.86 16.31
CA ASP A 44 16.91 -15.84 15.95
C ASP A 44 16.36 -14.83 14.92
N GLN A 45 15.09 -14.97 14.51
CA GLN A 45 14.46 -14.10 13.53
C GLN A 45 14.18 -12.72 14.12
N ARG A 46 14.65 -11.67 13.44
CA ARG A 46 14.28 -10.29 13.77
C ARG A 46 12.90 -10.00 13.20
N LEU A 47 11.93 -9.80 14.08
CA LEU A 47 10.60 -9.34 13.67
C LEU A 47 10.66 -7.86 13.29
N PRO A 48 9.78 -7.40 12.37
CA PRO A 48 9.58 -5.98 12.12
C PRO A 48 9.27 -5.20 13.41
N ALA A 49 9.59 -3.92 13.42
CA ALA A 49 9.30 -3.02 14.54
C ALA A 49 7.78 -2.93 14.81
N GLU A 50 7.40 -2.49 16.01
CA GLU A 50 5.99 -2.47 16.45
C GLU A 50 5.12 -1.54 15.59
N GLU A 51 5.72 -0.53 14.95
CA GLU A 51 5.04 0.37 14.03
C GLU A 51 4.68 -0.29 12.68
N PHE A 52 5.24 -1.47 12.39
CA PHE A 52 4.98 -2.19 11.16
C PHE A 52 3.57 -2.78 11.17
N ARG A 53 2.76 -2.39 10.18
CA ARG A 53 1.41 -2.92 9.99
C ARG A 53 1.41 -4.04 8.95
N TYR A 54 0.96 -5.21 9.36
CA TYR A 54 0.67 -6.32 8.47
C TYR A 54 -0.62 -6.09 7.69
N GLY A 55 -0.73 -6.70 6.50
CA GLY A 55 -1.92 -6.63 5.65
C GLY A 55 -1.73 -5.78 4.39
N SER A 56 -2.70 -5.86 3.48
CA SER A 56 -2.72 -5.04 2.27
C SER A 56 -3.29 -3.66 2.58
N ARG A 57 -2.58 -2.60 2.18
CA ARG A 57 -3.14 -1.25 2.24
C ARG A 57 -4.25 -1.14 1.19
N ALA A 58 -5.34 -0.48 1.54
CA ALA A 58 -6.39 -0.20 0.57
C ALA A 58 -5.79 0.53 -0.64
N PHE A 59 -5.99 -0.02 -1.85
CA PHE A 59 -5.69 0.69 -3.08
C PHE A 59 -6.70 1.82 -3.20
N LYS A 60 -6.29 3.04 -2.82
CA LYS A 60 -7.11 4.22 -3.06
C LYS A 60 -7.14 4.43 -4.58
N GLY A 61 -8.30 4.15 -5.18
CA GLY A 61 -8.57 4.49 -6.57
C GLY A 61 -8.68 6.00 -6.77
N VAL A 62 -9.38 6.43 -7.82
CA VAL A 62 -9.64 7.84 -8.09
C VAL A 62 -10.51 8.44 -6.98
N SER A 63 -10.13 9.62 -6.49
CA SER A 63 -10.92 10.32 -5.48
C SER A 63 -12.22 10.87 -6.08
N ALA A 64 -13.25 11.04 -5.24
CA ALA A 64 -14.50 11.66 -5.68
C ALA A 64 -14.26 13.08 -6.25
N GLU A 65 -13.31 13.82 -5.69
CA GLU A 65 -12.94 15.14 -6.16
C GLU A 65 -12.37 15.12 -7.59
N GLU A 66 -11.46 14.20 -7.89
CA GLU A 66 -10.89 14.02 -9.23
C GLU A 66 -11.99 13.66 -10.25
N CYS A 67 -12.93 12.79 -9.87
CA CYS A 67 -14.08 12.47 -10.73
C CYS A 67 -14.94 13.71 -11.01
N MET A 68 -15.23 14.53 -10.00
CA MET A 68 -16.04 15.74 -10.17
C MET A 68 -15.33 16.82 -10.99
N LYS A 69 -13.99 16.86 -10.94
CA LYS A 69 -13.16 17.82 -11.68
C LYS A 69 -12.81 17.39 -13.11
N ALA A 70 -13.06 16.13 -13.50
CA ALA A 70 -12.65 15.59 -14.79
C ALA A 70 -13.17 16.39 -16.01
N GLY A 71 -14.30 17.10 -15.88
CA GLY A 71 -14.85 17.96 -16.93
C GLY A 71 -14.51 19.45 -16.81
N MET A 72 -13.83 19.87 -15.74
CA MET A 72 -13.49 21.28 -15.47
C MET A 72 -12.14 21.65 -16.11
N LEU A 73 -12.04 21.48 -17.42
CA LEU A 73 -10.85 21.89 -18.18
C LEU A 73 -10.92 23.38 -18.48
N MET A 74 -9.82 24.10 -18.24
CA MET A 74 -9.75 25.56 -18.46
C MET A 74 -8.52 25.93 -19.30
N GLY A 75 -8.64 26.98 -20.10
CA GLY A 75 -7.54 27.59 -20.83
C GLY A 75 -6.89 26.65 -21.85
N VAL A 76 -5.58 26.39 -21.70
CA VAL A 76 -4.83 25.55 -22.66
C VAL A 76 -5.34 24.10 -22.68
N ALA A 77 -5.82 23.58 -21.54
CA ALA A 77 -6.32 22.21 -21.46
C ALA A 77 -7.63 22.03 -22.24
N GLU A 78 -8.55 22.98 -22.08
CA GLU A 78 -9.81 23.03 -22.82
C GLU A 78 -9.55 23.17 -24.33
N HIS A 79 -8.63 24.06 -24.71
CA HIS A 79 -8.27 24.23 -26.11
C HIS A 79 -7.70 22.94 -26.73
N LYS A 80 -6.80 22.25 -26.02
CA LYS A 80 -6.28 20.96 -26.49
C LYS A 80 -7.38 19.90 -26.60
N ASN A 81 -8.30 19.85 -25.65
CA ASN A 81 -9.42 18.91 -25.68
C ASN A 81 -10.34 19.19 -26.87
N SER A 82 -10.73 20.44 -27.09
CA SER A 82 -11.55 20.83 -28.24
C SER A 82 -10.88 20.51 -29.58
N VAL A 83 -9.56 20.75 -29.73
CA VAL A 83 -8.81 20.37 -30.95
C VAL A 83 -8.80 18.85 -31.14
N ALA A 84 -8.62 18.08 -30.08
CA ALA A 84 -8.70 16.62 -30.16
C ALA A 84 -10.10 16.15 -30.60
N GLU A 85 -11.15 16.80 -30.10
CA GLU A 85 -12.54 16.50 -30.42
C GLU A 85 -13.00 17.00 -31.80
N MET A 86 -12.23 17.86 -32.49
CA MET A 86 -12.57 18.35 -33.84
C MET A 86 -12.61 17.24 -34.90
N VAL A 87 -11.98 16.08 -34.62
CA VAL A 87 -12.04 14.91 -35.51
C VAL A 87 -13.44 14.31 -35.54
N TYR A 88 -14.20 14.44 -34.45
CA TYR A 88 -15.52 13.84 -34.33
C TYR A 88 -16.55 14.48 -35.27
N GLU A 89 -17.41 13.63 -35.83
CA GLU A 89 -18.40 14.05 -36.83
C GLU A 89 -19.48 14.96 -36.23
N SER A 90 -19.90 14.71 -34.99
CA SER A 90 -20.82 15.58 -34.24
C SER A 90 -20.26 16.99 -34.11
N THR A 91 -19.00 17.14 -33.73
CA THR A 91 -18.32 18.44 -33.61
C THR A 91 -18.28 19.19 -34.94
N ARG A 92 -18.16 18.49 -36.08
CA ARG A 92 -18.09 19.09 -37.42
C ARG A 92 -19.46 19.39 -38.01
N ARG A 93 -20.47 18.55 -37.75
CA ARG A 93 -21.82 18.68 -38.31
C ARG A 93 -22.74 19.56 -37.48
N GLU A 94 -22.54 19.58 -36.18
CA GLU A 94 -23.40 20.27 -35.21
C GLU A 94 -22.62 21.31 -34.37
N PRO A 95 -21.84 22.22 -35.01
CA PRO A 95 -21.12 23.23 -34.25
C PRO A 95 -22.12 24.24 -33.66
N LEU A 96 -22.18 24.35 -32.33
CA LEU A 96 -23.08 25.28 -31.66
C LEU A 96 -22.78 26.73 -32.10
N GLY A 97 -23.82 27.44 -32.54
CA GLY A 97 -23.72 28.84 -32.97
C GLY A 97 -23.02 29.05 -34.32
N LYS A 98 -22.71 27.98 -35.08
CA LYS A 98 -22.12 28.08 -36.42
C LYS A 98 -22.91 27.23 -37.42
N PRO A 99 -23.00 27.64 -38.70
CA PRO A 99 -23.58 26.80 -39.73
C PRO A 99 -22.65 25.62 -40.06
N THR A 100 -23.22 24.50 -40.49
CA THR A 100 -22.47 23.34 -40.95
C THR A 100 -21.71 23.65 -42.24
N MET A 101 -20.38 23.49 -42.21
CA MET A 101 -19.52 23.74 -43.37
C MET A 101 -19.35 22.45 -44.19
N ARG A 102 -19.78 22.47 -45.46
CA ARG A 102 -19.69 21.31 -46.37
C ARG A 102 -18.36 21.19 -47.12
N GLY A 103 -17.43 22.11 -46.90
CA GLY A 103 -16.10 22.09 -47.55
C GLY A 103 -16.08 22.59 -48.99
N HIS A 104 -17.13 23.26 -49.46
CA HIS A 104 -17.16 23.87 -50.79
C HIS A 104 -16.35 25.17 -50.81
N THR A 105 -15.45 25.32 -51.78
CA THR A 105 -14.78 26.60 -52.07
C THR A 105 -15.72 27.54 -52.79
N ILE A 106 -16.07 28.65 -52.14
CA ILE A 106 -16.83 29.73 -52.77
C ILE A 106 -15.83 30.57 -53.57
N LYS A 107 -15.95 30.58 -54.90
CA LYS A 107 -15.22 31.55 -55.73
C LYS A 107 -15.82 32.92 -55.47
N MET A 108 -15.10 33.76 -54.74
CA MET A 108 -15.44 35.18 -54.63
C MET A 108 -15.28 35.78 -56.02
N LEU A 109 -16.38 36.28 -56.61
CA LEU A 109 -16.30 37.06 -57.83
C LEU A 109 -15.48 38.33 -57.56
N PRO A 110 -14.59 38.75 -58.48
CA PRO A 110 -13.81 39.96 -58.29
C PRO A 110 -14.73 41.18 -58.37
N GLY A 111 -14.96 41.82 -57.22
CA GLY A 111 -15.50 43.18 -57.10
C GLY A 111 -16.97 43.35 -57.49
N ALA A 112 -17.83 43.44 -56.47
CA ALA A 112 -19.00 44.30 -56.51
C ALA A 112 -18.70 45.52 -55.63
#